data_AF-A0A418NWV2-F1
#
_entry.id   AF-A0A418NWV2-F1
#
_cell.length_a   1.000
_cell.length_b   1.000
_cell.length_c   1.000
_cell.angle_alpha   90.00
_cell.angle_beta   90.00
_cell.angle_gamma   90.00
#
_symmetry.space_group_name_H-M   'P 1'
#
loop_
_entity.id
_entity.type
_entity.pdbx_description
1 polymer ?
#
loop_
_entity_poly.entity_id
_entity_poly.type
_entity_poly.pdbx_seq_one_letter_code
_entity_poly.pdbx_strand_id
1 'polypeptide(L)'
;MTSQFLIFLAVVLVPFPIGYVLAHHHPESRSLKNAAIAALPVSLPCFAYALWITFTQDMSCTTEPCENMAPLWAMAFYVIGVLTAVTGFGVGLLGDAYARNRAKNRSE
;
A
#
# COMPACT_ATOMS: atom_id res chain seq x y z
N MET A 1 4.78 -8.76 20.43
CA MET A 1 3.44 -8.34 19.98
C MET A 1 3.40 -6.84 19.62
N THR A 2 3.81 -5.92 20.48
CA THR A 2 3.76 -4.46 20.24
C THR A 2 4.55 -3.98 19.02
N SER A 3 5.77 -4.49 18.78
CA SER A 3 6.58 -4.07 17.61
C SER A 3 6.00 -4.51 16.27
N GLN A 4 5.37 -5.68 16.18
CA GLN A 4 4.73 -6.18 14.96
C GLN A 4 3.48 -5.35 14.62
N PHE A 5 2.72 -4.94 15.65
CA PHE A 5 1.55 -4.09 15.48
C PHE A 5 1.94 -2.69 14.97
N LEU A 6 3.05 -2.14 15.46
CA LEU A 6 3.60 -0.86 15.01
C LEU A 6 4.10 -0.91 13.55
N ILE A 7 4.72 -2.01 13.13
CA ILE A 7 5.12 -2.20 11.73
C ILE A 7 3.86 -2.25 10.84
N PHE A 8 2.82 -2.96 11.26
CA PHE A 8 1.55 -3.02 10.53
C PHE A 8 0.90 -1.64 10.41
N LEU A 9 0.86 -0.88 11.51
CA LEU A 9 0.36 0.49 11.56
C LEU A 9 1.15 1.42 10.63
N ALA A 10 2.48 1.34 10.65
CA ALA A 10 3.34 2.16 9.81
C ALA A 10 3.09 1.87 8.31
N VAL A 11 2.98 0.59 7.94
CA VAL A 11 2.77 0.21 6.53
C VAL A 11 1.37 0.62 6.03
N VAL A 12 0.36 0.65 6.90
CA VAL A 12 -0.99 1.09 6.54
C VAL A 12 -1.16 2.61 6.56
N LEU A 13 -0.46 3.33 7.46
CA LEU A 13 -0.60 4.77 7.63
C LEU A 13 0.30 5.60 6.72
N VAL A 14 1.49 5.13 6.34
CA VAL A 14 2.42 5.90 5.47
C VAL A 14 1.86 6.20 4.05
N PRO A 15 1.03 5.34 3.41
CA PRO A 15 0.38 5.68 2.15
C PRO A 15 -0.56 6.90 2.24
N PHE A 16 -1.16 7.17 3.41
CA PHE A 16 -2.12 8.27 3.59
C PHE A 16 -1.53 9.66 3.33
N PRO A 17 -0.42 10.08 3.98
CA PRO A 17 0.17 11.39 3.72
C PRO A 17 0.68 11.52 2.28
N ILE A 18 1.16 10.44 1.65
CA ILE A 18 1.59 10.46 0.24
C ILE A 18 0.39 10.73 -0.68
N GLY A 19 -0.71 9.98 -0.51
CA GLY A 19 -1.95 10.20 -1.27
C GLY A 19 -2.56 11.59 -1.03
N TYR A 20 -2.50 12.07 0.22
CA TYR A 20 -3.00 13.40 0.59
C TYR A 20 -2.19 14.54 -0.05
N VAL A 21 -0.86 14.47 -0.06
CA VAL A 21 0.01 15.48 -0.70
C VAL A 21 -0.22 15.52 -2.21
N LEU A 22 -0.33 14.36 -2.86
CA LEU A 22 -0.56 14.28 -4.30
C LEU A 22 -1.92 14.87 -4.71
N ALA A 23 -2.96 14.60 -3.93
CA ALA A 23 -4.28 15.18 -4.13
C ALA A 23 -4.30 16.71 -3.91
N HIS A 24 -3.45 17.24 -3.04
CA HIS A 24 -3.38 18.67 -2.75
C HIS A 24 -2.60 19.46 -3.82
N HIS A 25 -1.57 18.87 -4.43
CA HIS A 25 -0.72 19.56 -5.41
C HIS A 25 -1.14 19.40 -6.88
N HIS A 26 -1.90 18.36 -7.25
CA HIS A 26 -2.32 18.12 -8.64
C HIS A 26 -3.82 17.80 -8.79
N PRO A 27 -4.72 18.78 -8.58
CA PRO A 27 -6.18 18.58 -8.57
C PRO A 27 -6.81 18.27 -9.93
N GLU A 28 -6.14 18.54 -11.05
CA GLU A 28 -6.63 18.27 -12.41
C GLU A 28 -6.01 17.02 -13.07
N SER A 29 -5.10 16.35 -12.36
CA SER A 29 -4.44 15.14 -12.85
C SER A 29 -5.41 13.95 -12.81
N ARG A 30 -5.56 13.25 -13.94
CA ARG A 30 -6.42 12.06 -14.12
C ARG A 30 -6.46 11.20 -12.85
N SER A 31 -7.63 11.13 -12.21
CA SER A 31 -7.97 10.35 -11.01
C SER A 31 -7.18 9.04 -10.81
N LEU A 32 -7.15 8.21 -11.85
CA LEU A 32 -6.48 6.90 -11.84
C LEU A 32 -4.96 7.00 -11.67
N LYS A 33 -4.32 8.05 -12.19
CA LYS A 33 -2.88 8.27 -12.09
C LYS A 33 -2.49 8.64 -10.66
N ASN A 34 -3.25 9.52 -10.01
CA ASN A 34 -3.00 9.90 -8.62
C ASN A 34 -3.24 8.71 -7.68
N ALA A 35 -4.27 7.90 -7.93
CA ALA A 35 -4.54 6.66 -7.20
C ALA A 35 -3.42 5.62 -7.36
N ALA A 36 -2.89 5.45 -8.57
CA ALA A 36 -1.75 4.56 -8.81
C ALA A 36 -0.48 5.05 -8.10
N ILE A 37 -0.17 6.35 -8.16
CA ILE A 37 1.03 6.91 -7.50
C ILE A 37 0.90 6.83 -5.97
N ALA A 38 -0.31 6.93 -5.40
CA ALA A 38 -0.52 6.74 -3.97
C ALA A 38 -0.33 5.27 -3.53
N ALA A 39 -0.68 4.30 -4.37
CA ALA A 39 -0.59 2.87 -4.07
C ALA A 39 0.83 2.30 -4.27
N LEU A 40 1.56 2.74 -5.29
CA LEU A 40 2.82 2.14 -5.74
C LEU A 40 3.97 2.14 -4.71
N PRO A 41 4.24 3.23 -3.96
CA PRO A 41 5.44 3.33 -3.12
C PRO A 41 5.53 2.28 -2.00
N VAL A 42 4.38 1.77 -1.56
CA VAL A 42 4.32 0.80 -0.46
C VAL A 42 3.96 -0.60 -0.96
N SER A 43 3.01 -0.72 -1.89
CA SER A 43 2.61 -2.03 -2.42
C SER A 43 3.73 -2.68 -3.25
N LEU A 44 4.45 -1.91 -4.06
CA LEU A 44 5.43 -2.45 -5.01
C LEU A 44 6.66 -3.05 -4.30
N PRO A 45 7.27 -2.41 -3.28
CA PRO A 45 8.31 -3.06 -2.48
C PRO A 45 7.81 -4.31 -1.74
N CYS A 46 6.57 -4.31 -1.23
CA CYS A 46 5.99 -5.48 -0.56
C CYS A 46 5.87 -6.66 -1.52
N PHE A 47 5.34 -6.44 -2.74
CA PHE A 47 5.25 -7.49 -3.76
C PHE A 47 6.63 -7.95 -4.24
N ALA A 48 7.57 -7.03 -4.43
CA ALA A 48 8.93 -7.36 -4.84
C ALA A 48 9.64 -8.23 -3.79
N TYR A 49 9.49 -7.91 -2.50
CA TYR A 49 10.08 -8.69 -1.41
C TYR A 49 9.40 -10.05 -1.24
N ALA A 50 8.07 -10.13 -1.38
CA ALA A 50 7.35 -11.40 -1.38
C ALA A 50 7.79 -12.33 -2.52
N LEU A 51 7.94 -11.78 -3.74
CA LEU A 51 8.45 -12.52 -4.90
C LEU A 51 9.89 -12.98 -4.66
N TRP A 52 10.75 -12.11 -4.12
CA TRP A 52 12.12 -12.47 -3.78
C TRP A 52 12.16 -13.68 -2.83
N ILE A 53 11.37 -13.67 -1.75
CA ILE A 53 11.30 -14.79 -0.82
C ILE A 53 10.83 -16.06 -1.55
N THR A 54 9.77 -15.95 -2.35
CA THR A 54 9.17 -17.09 -3.06
C THR A 54 10.12 -17.74 -4.06
N PHE A 55 11.02 -16.96 -4.69
CA PHE A 55 11.99 -17.48 -5.66
C PHE A 55 13.34 -17.89 -5.06
N THR A 56 13.69 -17.41 -3.86
CA THR A 56 15.02 -17.64 -3.28
C THR A 56 15.02 -18.53 -2.05
N GLN A 57 13.87 -18.72 -1.41
CA GLN A 57 13.76 -19.51 -0.19
C GLN A 57 13.02 -20.83 -0.45
N ASP A 58 13.29 -21.82 0.40
CA ASP A 58 12.54 -23.07 0.38
C ASP A 58 11.12 -22.82 0.91
N MET A 59 10.11 -23.20 0.13
CA MET A 59 8.69 -23.00 0.42
C MET A 59 7.96 -24.33 0.68
N SER A 60 8.69 -25.44 0.73
CA SER A 60 8.12 -26.81 0.80
C SER A 60 7.54 -27.15 2.18
N CYS A 61 8.02 -26.48 3.23
CA CYS A 61 7.60 -26.75 4.60
C CYS A 61 6.34 -25.93 4.96
N THR A 62 5.20 -26.61 4.99
CA THR A 62 3.87 -26.02 5.20
C THR A 62 3.18 -26.49 6.50
N THR A 63 3.79 -27.43 7.23
CA THR A 63 3.27 -27.99 8.49
C THR A 63 4.22 -27.71 9.65
N GLU A 64 3.67 -27.22 10.76
CA GLU A 64 4.44 -26.90 11.98
C GLU A 64 4.96 -28.15 12.71
N PRO A 65 6.09 -28.04 13.45
CA PRO A 65 6.92 -26.84 13.62
C PRO A 65 7.89 -26.68 12.44
N CYS A 66 7.74 -25.58 11.71
CA CYS A 66 8.61 -25.27 10.60
C CYS A 66 9.60 -24.19 11.06
N GLU A 67 10.90 -24.51 11.12
CA GLU A 67 11.93 -23.51 11.48
C GLU A 67 12.08 -22.42 10.40
N ASN A 68 11.66 -22.75 9.17
CA ASN A 68 11.71 -21.82 8.05
C ASN A 68 10.45 -20.93 8.03
N MET A 69 10.63 -19.66 8.39
CA MET A 69 9.58 -18.64 8.40
C MET A 69 9.34 -18.00 7.03
N ALA A 70 10.13 -18.34 6.00
CA ALA A 70 9.99 -17.79 4.64
C ALA A 70 8.55 -17.86 4.07
N PRO A 71 7.83 -19.01 4.13
CA PRO A 71 6.47 -19.06 3.60
C PRO A 71 5.50 -18.13 4.33
N LEU A 72 5.62 -18.01 5.66
CA LEU A 72 4.82 -17.07 6.46
C LEU A 72 5.10 -15.63 6.06
N TRP A 73 6.37 -15.25 5.90
CA TRP A 73 6.75 -13.90 5.49
C TRP A 73 6.31 -13.58 4.06
N ALA A 74 6.46 -14.50 3.12
CA ALA A 74 5.98 -14.33 1.75
C ALA A 74 4.47 -14.05 1.73
N MET A 75 3.67 -14.87 2.43
CA MET A 75 2.22 -14.66 2.56
C MET A 75 1.90 -13.30 3.21
N ALA A 76 2.58 -12.96 4.30
CA ALA A 76 2.37 -11.69 4.98
C ALA A 76 2.64 -10.49 4.06
N PHE A 77 3.75 -10.48 3.31
CA PHE A 77 4.07 -9.40 2.38
C PHE A 77 3.11 -9.33 1.19
N TYR A 78 2.61 -10.46 0.68
CA TYR A 78 1.55 -10.45 -0.32
C TYR A 78 0.27 -9.81 0.21
N VAL A 79 -0.19 -10.20 1.40
CA VAL A 79 -1.40 -9.64 2.03
C VAL A 79 -1.24 -8.15 2.29
N ILE A 80 -0.11 -7.75 2.87
CA ILE A 80 0.21 -6.34 3.13
C ILE A 80 0.28 -5.54 1.82
N GLY A 81 0.89 -6.09 0.77
CA GLY A 81 0.96 -5.47 -0.56
C GLY A 81 -0.43 -5.23 -1.16
N VAL A 82 -1.34 -6.19 -1.05
CA VAL A 82 -2.73 -6.04 -1.51
C VAL A 82 -3.47 -4.99 -0.68
N LEU A 83 -3.39 -5.05 0.66
CA LEU A 83 -4.07 -4.10 1.53
C LEU A 83 -3.61 -2.67 1.26
N THR A 84 -2.31 -2.44 1.14
CA THR A 84 -1.73 -1.12 0.86
C THR A 84 -2.03 -0.63 -0.55
N ALA A 85 -2.10 -1.52 -1.54
CA ALA A 85 -2.54 -1.16 -2.88
C ALA A 85 -3.99 -0.69 -2.88
N VAL A 86 -4.89 -1.42 -2.23
CA VAL A 86 -6.33 -1.09 -2.17
C VAL A 86 -6.55 0.20 -1.37
N THR A 87 -5.92 0.34 -0.20
CA THR A 87 -6.07 1.55 0.62
C THR A 87 -5.43 2.76 -0.05
N GLY A 88 -4.21 2.64 -0.58
CA GLY A 88 -3.54 3.72 -1.32
C GLY A 88 -4.33 4.17 -2.54
N PHE A 89 -4.89 3.23 -3.30
CA PHE A 89 -5.74 3.53 -4.46
C PHE A 89 -7.03 4.24 -4.04
N GLY A 90 -7.72 3.74 -3.00
CA GLY A 90 -8.93 4.36 -2.46
C GLY A 90 -8.70 5.77 -1.94
N VAL A 91 -7.60 6.00 -1.21
CA VAL A 91 -7.21 7.33 -0.72
C VAL A 91 -6.91 8.28 -1.88
N GLY A 92 -6.24 7.81 -2.93
CA GLY A 92 -5.98 8.64 -4.11
C GLY A 92 -7.25 9.04 -4.86
N LEU A 93 -8.24 8.15 -4.96
CA LEU A 93 -9.55 8.47 -5.54
C LEU A 93 -10.34 9.48 -4.68
N LEU A 94 -10.35 9.28 -3.35
CA LEU A 94 -11.02 10.18 -2.40
C LEU A 94 -10.36 11.56 -2.38
N GLY A 95 -9.03 11.62 -2.42
CA GLY A 95 -8.28 12.86 -2.47
C GLY A 95 -8.58 13.66 -3.74
N ASP A 96 -8.63 12.98 -4.89
CA ASP A 96 -9.00 13.58 -6.18
C ASP A 96 -10.46 14.09 -6.20
N ALA A 97 -11.41 13.32 -5.65
CA ALA A 97 -12.79 13.77 -5.50
C ALA A 97 -12.91 15.00 -4.57
N TYR A 98 -12.18 15.00 -3.44
CA TYR A 98 -12.14 16.12 -2.52
C TYR A 98 -11.54 17.39 -3.17
N ALA A 99 -10.45 17.23 -3.92
CA ALA A 99 -9.79 18.33 -4.61
C ALA A 99 -10.70 18.99 -5.67
N ARG A 100 -11.43 18.18 -6.46
CA ARG A 100 -12.41 18.68 -7.43
C ARG A 100 -13.58 19.44 -6.78
N ASN A 101 -14.16 18.91 -5.71
CA ASN A 101 -15.23 19.59 -4.98
C ASN A 101 -14.76 20.92 -4.37
N ARG A 102 -13.53 20.95 -3.84
CA ARG A 102 -12.93 22.18 -3.30
C ARG A 102 -12.67 23.22 -4.39
N ALA A 103 -12.25 22.81 -5.58
CA ALA A 103 -12.04 23.72 -6.71
C ALA A 103 -13.37 24.32 -7.18
N LYS A 104 -14.43 23.51 -7.31
CA LYS A 104 -15.77 23.98 -7.69
C LYS A 104 -16.34 24.99 -6.68
N ASN A 105 -16.22 24.71 -5.38
CA ASN A 105 -16.69 25.61 -4.33
C ASN A 105 -15.89 26.91 -4.19
N ARG A 106 -14.73 27.04 -4.87
CA ARG A 106 -13.96 28.30 -4.93
C ARG A 106 -14.30 29.16 -6.15
N SER A 107 -14.94 28.58 -7.16
CA SER A 107 -15.35 29.28 -8.38
C SER A 107 -16.80 29.81 -8.33
N GLU A 108 -17.55 29.42 -7.29
CA GLU A 108 -18.85 29.98 -6.89
C GLU A 108 -18.63 31.08 -5.84
#